data_AF-A0A963YSP1-F1
#
_entry.id   AF-A0A963YSP1-F1
#
_cell.length_a   1.000
_cell.length_b   1.000
_cell.length_c   1.000
_cell.angle_alpha   90.00
_cell.angle_beta   90.00
_cell.angle_gamma   90.00
#
_symmetry.space_group_name_H-M   'P 1'
#
loop_
_entity.id
_entity.type
_entity.pdbx_description
1 polymer ?
#
loop_
_entity_poly.entity_id
_entity_poly.type
_entity_poly.pdbx_seq_one_letter_code
_entity_poly.pdbx_strand_id
1 'polypeptide(L)'
;MTMDSFAEITGSEQIQDLLTRVEQGEAVTITRDGKPVARLVPLPPPFDRDKAKAAADGLREMSKGVRLNGLTIRELIDEGRRY
;
A
#
# COMPACT_ATOMS: atom_id res chain seq x y z
N MET A 1 -4.99 -9.98 -9.85
CA MET A 1 -5.37 -9.46 -11.17
C MET A 1 -6.42 -8.39 -10.90
N THR A 2 -6.05 -7.12 -10.88
CA THR A 2 -7.02 -6.03 -10.71
C THR A 2 -7.94 -6.05 -11.91
N MET A 3 -9.22 -6.38 -11.67
CA MET A 3 -10.25 -6.25 -12.69
C MET A 3 -10.54 -4.77 -12.83
N ASP A 4 -9.96 -4.16 -13.87
CA ASP A 4 -10.27 -2.78 -14.24
C ASP A 4 -11.65 -2.76 -14.89
N SER A 5 -12.60 -2.08 -14.26
CA SER A 5 -13.98 -1.96 -14.77
C SER A 5 -14.14 -0.69 -15.60
N PHE A 6 -14.97 -0.73 -16.65
CA PHE A 6 -15.28 0.43 -17.48
C PHE A 6 -16.67 0.96 -17.18
N ALA A 7 -16.80 2.30 -17.12
CA ALA A 7 -18.10 2.97 -16.92
C ALA A 7 -18.23 4.21 -17.82
N GLU A 8 -19.45 4.52 -18.22
CA GLU A 8 -19.82 5.78 -18.88
C GLU A 8 -20.66 6.61 -17.90
N ILE A 9 -20.35 7.90 -17.75
CA ILE A 9 -21.04 8.79 -16.80
C ILE A 9 -22.07 9.61 -17.55
N THR A 10 -23.35 9.42 -17.21
CA THR A 10 -24.48 10.18 -17.78
C THR A 10 -25.22 11.03 -16.74
N GLY A 11 -24.97 10.82 -15.44
CA GLY A 11 -25.65 11.58 -14.38
C GLY A 11 -24.98 11.45 -13.00
N SER A 12 -25.50 12.19 -12.02
CA SER A 12 -24.94 12.25 -10.66
C SER A 12 -25.17 10.99 -9.82
N GLU A 13 -26.26 10.26 -10.05
CA GLU A 13 -26.55 9.00 -9.33
C GLU A 13 -25.47 7.95 -9.60
N GLN A 14 -25.09 7.79 -10.88
CA GLN A 14 -24.02 6.88 -11.28
C GLN A 14 -22.68 7.24 -10.63
N ILE A 15 -22.40 8.53 -10.40
CA ILE A 15 -21.16 8.95 -9.73
C ILE A 15 -21.11 8.41 -8.30
N GLN A 16 -22.23 8.42 -7.56
CA GLN A 16 -22.27 7.89 -6.20
C GLN A 16 -22.05 6.38 -6.15
N ASP A 17 -22.63 5.65 -7.10
CA ASP A 17 -22.41 4.19 -7.23
C ASP A 17 -20.95 3.87 -7.56
N LEU A 18 -20.32 4.65 -8.44
CA LEU A 18 -18.91 4.52 -8.77
C LEU A 18 -18.02 4.81 -7.56
N LEU A 19 -18.33 5.82 -6.77
CA LEU A 19 -17.61 6.12 -5.53
C LEU A 19 -17.72 4.97 -4.53
N THR A 20 -18.92 4.40 -4.35
CA THR A 20 -19.14 3.26 -3.45
C THR A 20 -18.30 2.04 -3.85
N ARG A 21 -18.19 1.76 -5.16
CA ARG A 21 -17.35 0.68 -5.69
C ARG A 21 -15.87 0.93 -5.47
N VAL A 22 -15.42 2.18 -5.66
CA VAL A 22 -14.03 2.58 -5.42
C VAL A 22 -13.69 2.49 -3.93
N GLU A 23 -14.61 2.83 -3.02
CA GLU A 23 -14.45 2.64 -1.57
C GLU A 23 -14.25 1.17 -1.18
N GLN A 24 -14.84 0.23 -1.93
CA GLN A 24 -14.62 -1.21 -1.75
C GLN A 24 -13.29 -1.72 -2.31
N GLY A 25 -12.49 -0.84 -2.94
CA GLY A 25 -11.18 -1.15 -3.48
C GLY A 25 -11.16 -1.42 -4.98
N GLU A 26 -12.26 -1.15 -5.70
CA GLU A 26 -12.33 -1.34 -7.15
C GLU A 26 -11.71 -0.16 -7.91
N ALA A 27 -10.96 -0.44 -8.98
CA ALA A 27 -10.49 0.58 -9.91
C ALA A 27 -11.46 0.69 -11.11
N VAL A 28 -11.94 1.91 -11.40
CA VAL A 28 -12.88 2.15 -12.50
C VAL A 28 -12.32 3.14 -13.50
N THR A 29 -12.32 2.76 -14.77
CA THR A 29 -12.01 3.62 -15.91
C THR A 29 -13.28 4.24 -16.45
N ILE A 30 -13.32 5.58 -16.45
CA ILE A 30 -14.43 6.36 -16.99
C ILE A 30 -14.17 6.63 -18.47
N THR A 31 -15.19 6.38 -19.27
CA THR A 31 -15.20 6.62 -20.72
C THR A 31 -16.21 7.70 -21.08
N ARG A 32 -15.95 8.41 -22.18
CA ARG A 32 -16.87 9.33 -22.86
C ARG A 32 -16.79 9.04 -24.36
N ASP A 33 -17.91 8.74 -25.00
CA ASP A 33 -17.99 8.34 -26.41
C ASP A 33 -17.07 7.14 -26.74
N GLY A 34 -17.02 6.16 -25.84
CA GLY A 34 -16.15 4.98 -25.96
C GLY A 34 -14.65 5.26 -25.77
N LYS A 35 -14.25 6.49 -25.45
CA LYS A 35 -12.85 6.87 -25.20
C LYS A 35 -12.59 7.02 -23.70
N PRO A 36 -11.53 6.41 -23.14
CA PRO A 36 -11.18 6.60 -21.73
C PRO A 36 -10.72 8.03 -21.45
N VAL A 37 -11.31 8.66 -20.43
CA VAL A 37 -11.04 10.08 -20.08
C VAL A 37 -10.52 10.25 -18.66
N ALA A 38 -10.84 9.33 -17.75
CA ALA A 38 -10.40 9.38 -16.36
C ALA A 38 -10.35 7.97 -15.75
N ARG A 39 -9.63 7.83 -14.63
CA ARG A 39 -9.62 6.61 -13.83
C ARG A 39 -9.81 6.97 -12.36
N LEU A 40 -10.81 6.39 -11.73
CA LEU A 40 -11.03 6.43 -10.29
C LEU A 40 -10.33 5.21 -9.68
N VAL A 41 -9.50 5.45 -8.67
CA VAL A 41 -8.79 4.40 -7.94
C VAL A 41 -8.94 4.64 -6.44
N PRO A 42 -9.01 3.58 -5.62
CA PRO A 42 -8.99 3.74 -4.18
C PRO A 42 -7.68 4.43 -3.77
N LEU A 43 -7.80 5.38 -2.86
CA LEU A 43 -6.60 5.94 -2.23
C LEU A 43 -5.98 4.86 -1.33
N PRO A 44 -4.64 4.77 -1.29
CA PRO A 44 -4.00 3.94 -0.30
C PRO A 44 -4.46 4.38 1.10
N PRO A 45 -4.64 3.44 2.04
CA PRO A 45 -5.04 3.79 3.38
C PRO A 45 -4.07 4.84 3.95
N PRO A 46 -4.58 5.82 4.71
CA PRO A 46 -3.73 6.83 5.31
C PRO A 46 -2.63 6.15 6.12
N PHE A 47 -1.44 6.75 6.13
CA PHE A 47 -0.31 6.20 6.86
C PHE A 47 -0.67 6.06 8.35
N ASP A 48 -0.82 4.81 8.79
CA ASP A 48 -1.17 4.48 10.16
C ASP A 48 0.09 4.56 11.03
N ARG A 49 0.26 5.73 11.68
CA ARG A 49 1.38 6.00 12.59
C ARG A 49 1.38 5.06 13.78
N ASP A 50 0.21 4.67 14.28
CA ASP A 50 0.09 3.83 15.45
C ASP A 50 0.49 2.39 15.13
N LYS A 51 0.06 1.86 13.98
CA LYS A 51 0.53 0.57 13.47
C LYS A 51 2.04 0.55 13.23
N ALA A 52 2.58 1.60 12.63
CA ALA A 52 4.03 1.72 12.41
C ALA A 52 4.80 1.76 13.74
N LYS A 53 4.30 2.49 14.74
CA LYS A 53 4.88 2.57 16.08
C LYS A 53 4.81 1.21 16.78
N ALA A 54 3.67 0.54 16.75
CA ALA A 54 3.50 -0.79 17.34
C ALA A 54 4.46 -1.82 16.73
N ALA A 55 4.66 -1.79 15.41
CA ALA A 55 5.65 -2.64 14.74
C ALA A 55 7.09 -2.34 15.20
N ALA A 56 7.46 -1.06 15.30
CA ALA A 56 8.77 -0.65 15.77
C ALA A 56 9.01 -1.06 17.23
N ASP A 57 8.00 -0.92 18.10
CA ASP A 57 8.09 -1.33 19.49
C ASP A 57 8.19 -2.85 19.62
N GLY A 58 7.46 -3.62 18.79
CA GLY A 58 7.61 -5.07 18.70
C GLY A 58 9.03 -5.50 18.33
N LEU A 59 9.65 -4.85 17.32
CA LEU A 59 11.04 -5.12 16.95
C LEU A 59 12.01 -4.79 18.10
N ARG A 60 11.78 -3.71 18.84
CA ARG A 60 12.60 -3.36 20.01
C ARG A 60 12.48 -4.40 21.11
N GLU A 61 11.28 -4.86 21.42
CA GLU A 61 11.07 -5.91 22.42
C GLU A 61 11.76 -7.21 22.00
N MET A 62 11.62 -7.63 20.73
CA MET A 62 12.31 -8.80 20.20
C MET A 62 13.84 -8.68 20.24
N SER A 63 14.37 -7.46 20.10
CA SER A 63 15.81 -7.22 20.17
C SER A 63 16.37 -7.36 21.60
N LYS A 64 15.52 -7.30 22.63
CA LYS A 64 15.98 -7.42 24.02
C LYS A 64 16.56 -8.81 24.25
N GLY A 65 17.84 -8.85 24.59
CA GLY A 65 18.56 -10.09 24.88
C GLY A 65 19.26 -10.72 23.66
N VAL A 66 19.03 -10.21 22.44
CA VAL A 66 19.81 -10.59 21.27
C VAL A 66 21.18 -9.92 21.38
N ARG A 67 22.23 -10.73 21.49
CA ARG A 67 23.62 -10.26 21.56
C ARG A 67 24.43 -10.79 20.39
N LEU A 68 25.38 -9.97 19.94
CA LEU A 68 26.34 -10.32 18.89
C LEU A 68 27.40 -11.34 19.34
N ASN A 69 27.35 -11.79 20.61
CA ASN A 69 28.23 -12.84 21.17
C ASN A 69 29.72 -12.67 20.83
N GLY A 70 30.22 -11.43 20.89
CA GLY A 70 31.63 -11.11 20.64
C GLY A 70 31.95 -10.70 19.21
N LEU A 71 31.00 -10.81 18.27
CA LEU A 71 31.18 -10.31 16.92
C LEU A 71 31.24 -8.78 16.91
N THR A 72 32.23 -8.26 16.18
CA THR A 72 32.40 -6.85 15.94
C THR A 72 31.55 -6.40 14.75
N ILE A 73 31.20 -5.12 14.74
CA ILE A 73 30.52 -4.49 13.60
C ILE A 73 31.34 -4.66 12.31
N ARG A 74 32.68 -4.64 12.41
CA ARG A 74 33.56 -4.80 11.26
C ARG A 74 33.40 -6.18 10.62
N GLU A 75 33.38 -7.25 11.42
CA GLU A 75 33.18 -8.62 10.92
C GLU A 75 31.83 -8.77 10.21
N LEU A 76 30.77 -8.18 10.75
CA LEU A 76 29.43 -8.19 10.13
C LEU A 76 29.40 -7.45 8.79
N ILE A 77 30.11 -6.32 8.67
CA ILE A 77 30.21 -5.56 7.42
C ILE A 77 31.01 -6.34 6.37
N ASP A 78 32.12 -6.95 6.77
CA ASP A 78 32.99 -7.69 5.85
C ASP A 78 32.29 -8.97 5.33
N GLU A 79 31.50 -9.64 6.17
CA GLU A 79 30.67 -10.78 5.75
C GLU A 79 29.57 -10.37 4.76
N GLY A 80 28.88 -9.25 5.00
CA GLY A 80 27.85 -8.73 4.10
C GLY A 80 28.37 -8.27 2.72
N ARG A 81 29.68 -8.00 2.59
CA ARG A 81 30.33 -7.65 1.30
C ARG A 81 30.84 -8.86 0.52
N ARG A 82 30.76 -10.06 1.10
CA ARG A 82 31.28 -11.30 0.52
C ARG A 82 30.26 -11.99 -0.41
N TYR A 83 29.00 -11.55 -0.35
CA TYR A 83 27.88 -11.94 -1.20
C TYR A 83 27.37 -10.72 -1.98
#